data_AF-A0A2E7M8C9-F1
#
_entry.id   AF-A0A2E7M8C9-F1
#
_cell.length_a   1.000
_cell.length_b   1.000
_cell.length_c   1.000
_cell.angle_alpha   90.00
_cell.angle_beta   90.00
_cell.angle_gamma   90.00
#
_symmetry.space_group_name_H-M   'P 1'
#
loop_
_entity.id
_entity.type
_entity.pdbx_description
1 polymer ?
#
loop_
_entity_poly.entity_id
_entity_poly.type
_entity_poly.pdbx_seq_one_letter_code
_entity_poly.pdbx_strand_id
1 'polypeptide(L)'
;MFSKSFQMKGQAKQVTLLIVCAALLSACPKQGGGTTESGAQENAPATNNTGGPTATFIKNLCSRAASKFTVTDEGAAVVYEELRFSDDGAFEAATTIRLGDEPFECTERGRWSLEGSGVESKSSAALLFEMTETNCAGREAPFRFRARATLSGDEVQLSHI
;
A
#
# COMPACT_ATOMS: atom_id res chain seq x y z
N MET A 1 42.21 21.72 -26.20
CA MET A 1 42.08 22.34 -24.86
C MET A 1 40.65 22.82 -24.71
N PHE A 2 39.91 22.28 -23.73
CA PHE A 2 39.10 23.00 -22.74
C PHE A 2 38.20 21.96 -22.04
N SER A 3 38.73 21.46 -20.92
CA SER A 3 38.04 20.64 -19.94
C SER A 3 37.12 21.55 -19.11
N LYS A 4 35.86 21.17 -18.89
CA LYS A 4 34.98 21.83 -17.91
C LYS A 4 34.57 20.83 -16.85
N SER A 5 35.19 21.00 -15.68
CA SER A 5 34.92 20.32 -14.43
C SER A 5 33.54 20.65 -13.90
N PHE A 6 32.77 19.63 -13.52
CA PHE A 6 31.51 19.76 -12.80
C PHE A 6 31.82 19.71 -11.29
N GLN A 7 31.49 20.79 -10.57
CA GLN A 7 31.69 20.92 -9.13
C GLN A 7 30.39 20.53 -8.39
N MET A 8 30.45 19.49 -7.57
CA MET A 8 29.42 19.16 -6.57
C MET A 8 29.47 20.16 -5.40
N LYS A 9 28.34 20.79 -5.07
CA LYS A 9 28.16 21.53 -3.81
C LYS A 9 27.29 20.73 -2.85
N GLY A 10 27.92 20.19 -1.81
CA GLY A 10 27.24 19.71 -0.62
C GLY A 10 26.62 20.88 0.16
N GLN A 11 25.46 20.63 0.75
CA GLN A 11 24.83 21.51 1.73
C GLN A 11 24.33 20.65 2.89
N ALA A 12 25.18 20.50 3.91
CA ALA A 12 24.77 20.16 5.26
C ALA A 12 24.23 21.43 5.92
N LYS A 13 23.00 21.40 6.44
CA LYS A 13 22.42 22.45 7.29
C LYS A 13 21.78 21.75 8.49
N GLN A 14 22.51 21.77 9.61
CA GLN A 14 22.37 22.71 10.74
C GLN A 14 21.37 22.20 11.77
N VAL A 15 21.93 21.47 12.74
CA VAL A 15 21.37 21.21 14.07
C VAL A 15 22.01 22.25 15.00
N THR A 16 21.21 22.98 15.79
CA THR A 16 21.48 23.60 17.12
C THR A 16 20.31 24.56 17.41
N LEU A 17 19.24 24.13 18.11
CA LEU A 17 19.07 24.10 19.58
C LEU A 17 19.23 25.47 20.27
N LEU A 18 18.10 26.09 20.65
CA LEU A 18 18.05 27.09 21.71
C LEU A 18 16.84 26.84 22.60
N ILE A 19 17.15 26.31 23.78
CA ILE A 19 16.27 25.99 24.90
C ILE A 19 16.02 27.28 25.68
N VAL A 20 14.76 27.67 25.83
CA VAL A 20 14.30 28.60 26.88
C VAL A 20 13.02 28.01 27.48
N CYS A 21 13.17 27.18 28.52
CA CYS A 21 12.07 26.81 29.40
C CYS A 21 12.39 27.36 30.79
N ALA A 22 11.76 28.49 31.10
CA ALA A 22 11.72 29.05 32.43
C ALA A 22 10.90 28.13 33.33
N ALA A 23 11.53 27.70 34.43
CA ALA A 23 10.89 26.98 35.51
C ALA A 23 9.89 27.89 36.24
N LEU A 24 8.65 27.42 36.40
CA LEU A 24 7.83 27.74 37.57
C LEU A 24 7.22 26.46 38.12
N LEU A 25 7.49 26.26 39.41
CA LEU A 25 7.13 25.13 40.24
C LEU A 25 5.63 25.07 40.50
N SER A 26 5.06 23.87 40.50
CA SER A 26 4.21 23.39 41.62
C SER A 26 3.81 21.92 41.46
N ALA A 27 4.18 21.14 42.47
CA ALA A 27 3.59 19.88 42.92
C ALA A 27 3.59 18.64 42.00
N CYS A 28 4.49 17.70 42.32
CA CYS A 28 4.30 16.26 42.15
C CYS A 28 4.02 15.67 43.55
N PRO A 29 3.20 14.62 43.73
CA PRO A 29 3.63 13.31 43.22
C PRO A 29 2.52 12.33 42.77
N LYS A 30 2.98 11.36 41.95
CA LYS A 30 2.65 9.92 41.98
C LYS A 30 1.62 9.36 40.97
N GLN A 31 2.20 8.88 39.85
CA GLN A 31 2.05 7.54 39.28
C GLN A 31 0.71 7.13 38.63
N GLY A 32 0.72 7.10 37.29
CA GLY A 32 -0.22 6.37 36.45
C GLY A 32 -0.19 6.89 35.01
N GLY A 33 0.44 6.15 34.10
CA GLY A 33 0.71 6.58 32.72
C GLY A 33 -0.55 6.78 31.86
N GLY A 34 -0.50 7.81 31.01
CA GLY A 34 -1.35 8.05 29.84
C GLY A 34 -0.50 8.86 28.85
N THR A 35 -0.24 8.36 27.64
CA THR A 35 -1.10 8.40 26.45
C THR A 35 -1.41 9.83 26.01
N THR A 36 -0.76 10.27 24.93
CA THR A 36 -1.30 11.08 23.82
C THR A 36 -0.26 10.95 22.69
N GLU A 37 -0.46 9.99 21.78
CA GLU A 37 -1.03 10.22 20.45
C GLU A 37 -0.25 11.26 19.62
N SER A 38 0.75 10.75 18.89
CA SER A 38 1.24 11.37 17.68
C SER A 38 0.57 10.63 16.52
N GLY A 39 -0.39 11.29 15.88
CA GLY A 39 -1.19 10.75 14.80
C GLY A 39 -0.34 10.46 13.56
N ALA A 40 0.10 9.21 13.43
CA ALA A 40 0.07 8.56 12.13
C ALA A 40 -1.39 8.18 11.90
N GLN A 41 -2.04 8.83 10.93
CA GLN A 41 -3.31 8.35 10.41
C GLN A 41 -2.99 7.03 9.69
N GLU A 42 -3.00 5.95 10.46
CA GLU A 42 -3.08 4.60 9.97
C GLU A 42 -4.37 4.56 9.14
N ASN A 43 -4.24 4.57 7.81
CA ASN A 43 -5.30 4.11 6.94
C ASN A 43 -5.44 2.62 7.24
N ALA A 44 -6.11 2.31 8.35
CA ALA A 44 -6.60 1.00 8.64
C ALA A 44 -7.42 0.56 7.41
N PRO A 45 -7.31 -0.70 7.00
CA PRO A 45 -8.10 -1.20 5.89
C PRO A 45 -9.58 -0.92 6.18
N ALA A 46 -10.29 -0.45 5.17
CA ALA A 46 -11.71 -0.12 5.27
C ALA A 46 -12.61 -1.36 5.41
N THR A 47 -12.16 -2.40 6.12
CA THR A 47 -12.88 -3.67 6.26
C THR A 47 -13.77 -3.72 7.51
N ASN A 48 -13.74 -2.71 8.37
CA ASN A 48 -14.59 -2.67 9.55
C ASN A 48 -16.04 -2.23 9.23
N ASN A 49 -16.82 -3.22 8.79
CA ASN A 49 -18.26 -3.35 9.04
C ASN A 49 -19.13 -2.11 8.77
N THR A 50 -19.15 -1.63 7.53
CA THR A 50 -20.29 -0.84 7.04
C THR A 50 -21.25 -1.77 6.30
N GLY A 51 -22.35 -2.12 6.97
CA GLY A 51 -23.44 -2.88 6.35
C GLY A 51 -23.90 -2.25 5.03
N GLY A 52 -24.58 -3.03 4.19
CA GLY A 52 -25.05 -2.56 2.87
C GLY A 52 -24.14 -2.99 1.71
N PRO A 53 -24.10 -2.21 0.62
CA PRO A 53 -23.39 -2.58 -0.62
C PRO A 53 -21.89 -2.85 -0.42
N THR A 54 -21.24 -2.08 0.45
CA THR A 54 -19.79 -2.20 0.74
C THR A 54 -19.45 -3.54 1.39
N ALA A 55 -20.14 -3.94 2.46
CA ALA A 55 -19.91 -5.25 3.09
C ALA A 55 -20.15 -6.42 2.13
N THR A 56 -21.16 -6.32 1.26
CA THR A 56 -21.45 -7.36 0.25
C THR A 56 -20.32 -7.47 -0.76
N PHE A 57 -19.83 -6.33 -1.26
CA PHE A 57 -18.70 -6.29 -2.19
C PHE A 57 -17.44 -6.89 -1.55
N ILE A 58 -17.08 -6.46 -0.33
CA ILE A 58 -15.89 -6.96 0.38
C ILE A 58 -15.97 -8.47 0.58
N LYS A 59 -17.12 -8.99 1.04
CA LYS A 59 -17.32 -10.43 1.23
C LYS A 59 -17.13 -11.19 -0.08
N ASN A 60 -17.73 -10.70 -1.18
CA ASN A 60 -17.61 -11.34 -2.49
C ASN A 60 -16.17 -11.28 -3.01
N LEU A 61 -15.48 -10.15 -2.85
CA LEU A 61 -14.09 -9.98 -3.22
C LEU A 61 -13.18 -10.96 -2.46
N CYS A 62 -13.32 -11.05 -1.13
CA CYS A 62 -12.49 -11.92 -0.30
C CYS A 62 -12.80 -13.42 -0.47
N SER A 63 -13.98 -13.77 -0.98
CA SER A 63 -14.34 -15.16 -1.24
C SER A 63 -13.70 -15.75 -2.52
N ARG A 64 -13.00 -14.93 -3.30
CA ARG A 64 -12.51 -15.27 -4.65
C ARG A 64 -11.07 -14.83 -4.83
N ALA A 65 -10.36 -15.50 -5.73
CA ALA A 65 -9.09 -15.01 -6.21
C ALA A 65 -9.30 -14.20 -7.49
N ALA A 66 -8.56 -13.10 -7.65
CA ALA A 66 -8.37 -12.48 -8.95
C ALA A 66 -7.23 -13.19 -9.68
N SER A 67 -7.31 -13.29 -11.00
CA SER A 67 -6.27 -13.95 -11.82
C SER A 67 -6.08 -13.21 -13.13
N LYS A 68 -4.93 -13.44 -13.77
CA LYS A 68 -4.58 -12.90 -15.10
C LYS A 68 -4.62 -11.37 -15.18
N PHE A 69 -4.38 -10.72 -14.05
CA PHE A 69 -4.22 -9.28 -14.00
C PHE A 69 -2.78 -8.91 -14.34
N THR A 70 -2.55 -7.97 -15.24
CA THR A 70 -1.20 -7.55 -15.63
C THR A 70 -0.98 -6.10 -15.27
N VAL A 71 0.13 -5.82 -14.58
CA VAL A 71 0.65 -4.48 -14.35
C VAL A 71 1.92 -4.32 -15.18
N THR A 72 2.03 -3.22 -15.91
CA THR A 72 3.27 -2.87 -16.60
C THR A 72 3.97 -1.79 -15.78
N ASP A 73 5.20 -2.07 -15.36
CA ASP A 73 6.00 -1.18 -14.54
C ASP A 73 7.42 -1.10 -15.10
N GLU A 74 7.90 0.12 -15.38
CA GLU A 74 9.24 0.40 -15.93
C GLU A 74 9.69 -0.49 -17.11
N GLY A 75 8.74 -0.99 -17.92
CA GLY A 75 9.01 -1.86 -19.08
C GLY A 75 9.02 -3.36 -18.77
N ALA A 76 8.82 -3.77 -17.52
CA ALA A 76 8.55 -5.16 -17.14
C ALA A 76 7.03 -5.39 -16.98
N ALA A 77 6.55 -6.52 -17.47
CA ALA A 77 5.19 -6.97 -17.24
C ALA A 77 5.16 -7.92 -16.03
N VAL A 78 4.37 -7.55 -15.01
CA VAL A 78 4.07 -8.37 -13.84
C VAL A 78 2.69 -8.97 -14.05
N VAL A 79 2.62 -10.28 -14.19
CA VAL A 79 1.36 -11.03 -14.31
C VAL A 79 1.00 -11.57 -12.93
N TYR A 80 -0.12 -11.11 -12.39
CA TYR A 80 -0.74 -11.65 -11.18
C TYR A 80 -1.54 -12.88 -11.58
N GLU A 81 -0.94 -14.05 -11.41
CA GLU A 81 -1.55 -15.34 -11.73
C GLU A 81 -2.69 -15.64 -10.75
N GLU A 82 -2.46 -15.34 -9.47
CA GLU A 82 -3.45 -15.47 -8.41
C GLU A 82 -3.25 -14.35 -7.38
N LEU A 83 -4.30 -13.61 -7.05
CA LEU A 83 -4.31 -12.59 -6.01
C LEU A 83 -5.50 -12.85 -5.07
N ARG A 84 -5.20 -13.02 -3.78
CA ARG A 84 -6.19 -13.26 -2.73
C ARG A 84 -6.31 -12.07 -1.80
N PHE A 85 -7.55 -11.79 -1.40
CA PHE A 85 -7.91 -10.71 -0.49
C PHE A 85 -8.39 -11.31 0.83
N SER A 86 -7.84 -10.81 1.92
CA SER A 86 -8.31 -11.10 3.28
C SER A 86 -9.23 -9.98 3.78
N ASP A 87 -10.19 -10.35 4.63
CA ASP A 87 -11.12 -9.43 5.28
C ASP A 87 -10.45 -8.54 6.33
N ASP A 88 -9.25 -8.88 6.79
CA ASP A 88 -8.40 -8.04 7.63
C ASP A 88 -7.62 -6.98 6.83
N GLY A 89 -7.86 -6.88 5.53
CA GLY A 89 -7.20 -5.95 4.62
C GLY A 89 -5.81 -6.38 4.14
N ALA A 90 -5.38 -7.62 4.38
CA ALA A 90 -4.18 -8.17 3.77
C ALA A 90 -4.46 -8.69 2.36
N PHE A 91 -3.43 -8.72 1.51
CA PHE A 91 -3.44 -9.49 0.27
C PHE A 91 -2.15 -10.30 0.11
N GLU A 92 -2.27 -11.38 -0.65
CA GLU A 92 -1.14 -12.19 -1.11
C GLU A 92 -1.34 -12.51 -2.59
N ALA A 93 -0.27 -12.42 -3.37
CA ALA A 93 -0.26 -12.71 -4.78
C ALA A 93 0.85 -13.68 -5.17
N ALA A 94 0.52 -14.65 -6.02
CA ALA A 94 1.47 -15.36 -6.86
C ALA A 94 1.59 -14.60 -8.19
N THR A 95 2.82 -14.24 -8.54
CA THR A 95 3.10 -13.40 -9.70
C THR A 95 4.18 -14.03 -10.58
N THR A 96 4.12 -13.70 -11.86
CA THR A 96 5.16 -14.01 -12.84
C THR A 96 5.67 -12.72 -13.45
N ILE A 97 6.97 -12.47 -13.37
CA ILE A 97 7.61 -11.36 -14.08
C ILE A 97 8.32 -11.89 -15.31
N ARG A 98 8.19 -11.17 -16.42
CA ARG A 98 8.97 -11.44 -17.63
C ARG A 98 10.12 -10.44 -17.72
N LEU A 99 11.34 -10.93 -17.52
CA LEU A 99 12.58 -10.19 -17.78
C LEU A 99 13.25 -10.81 -19.00
N GLY A 100 13.01 -10.24 -20.17
CA GLY A 100 13.39 -10.87 -21.45
C GLY A 100 12.48 -12.05 -21.78
N ASP A 101 13.08 -13.18 -22.18
CA ASP A 101 12.35 -14.38 -22.60
C ASP A 101 12.06 -15.38 -21.47
N GLU A 102 12.61 -15.15 -20.27
CA GLU A 102 12.46 -16.06 -19.13
C GLU A 102 11.41 -15.54 -18.13
N PRO A 103 10.38 -16.35 -17.80
CA PRO A 103 9.44 -16.04 -16.73
C PRO A 103 10.05 -16.38 -15.35
N PHE A 104 9.90 -15.47 -14.40
CA PHE A 104 10.30 -15.64 -13.01
C PHE A 104 9.06 -15.64 -12.13
N GLU A 105 8.82 -16.75 -11.45
CA GLU A 105 7.78 -16.85 -10.42
C GLU A 105 8.24 -16.13 -9.16
N CYS A 106 7.35 -15.31 -8.61
CA CYS A 106 7.58 -14.58 -7.37
C CYS A 106 6.25 -14.38 -6.63
N THR A 107 6.33 -13.74 -5.48
CA THR A 107 5.22 -13.50 -4.56
C THR A 107 5.26 -12.07 -4.07
N GLU A 108 4.06 -11.51 -3.90
CA GLU A 108 3.85 -10.15 -3.47
C GLU A 108 2.81 -10.12 -2.34
N ARG A 109 3.09 -9.36 -1.27
CA ARG A 109 2.23 -9.27 -0.09
C ARG A 109 2.10 -7.84 0.38
N GLY A 110 0.93 -7.52 0.92
CA GLY A 110 0.69 -6.18 1.41
C GLY A 110 -0.71 -5.97 1.96
N ARG A 111 -1.15 -4.72 1.89
CA ARG A 111 -2.44 -4.26 2.36
C ARG A 111 -3.29 -3.76 1.20
N TRP A 112 -4.60 -3.94 1.28
CA TRP A 112 -5.54 -3.35 0.36
C TRP A 112 -6.62 -2.56 1.10
N SER A 113 -7.15 -1.55 0.44
CA SER A 113 -8.25 -0.73 0.96
C SER A 113 -9.13 -0.22 -0.18
N LEU A 114 -10.38 0.14 0.14
CA LEU A 114 -11.25 0.85 -0.80
C LEU A 114 -10.80 2.31 -0.89
N GLU A 115 -10.75 2.85 -2.09
CA GLU A 115 -10.43 4.25 -2.30
C GLU A 115 -11.66 5.15 -2.07
N GLY A 116 -11.46 6.33 -1.47
CA GLY A 116 -12.52 7.32 -1.29
C GLY A 116 -13.64 6.87 -0.34
N SER A 117 -14.90 7.10 -0.73
CA SER A 117 -16.08 6.83 0.10
C SER A 117 -16.60 5.39 0.03
N GLY A 118 -15.87 4.47 -0.62
CA GLY A 118 -16.23 3.05 -0.69
C GLY A 118 -16.47 2.55 -2.11
N VAL A 119 -17.51 1.73 -2.30
CA VAL A 119 -17.79 1.07 -3.59
C VAL A 119 -18.49 2.02 -4.57
N GLU A 120 -18.12 1.95 -5.86
CA GLU A 120 -18.77 2.69 -6.94
C GLU A 120 -20.13 2.08 -7.28
N SER A 121 -20.25 0.75 -7.12
CA SER A 121 -21.50 -0.01 -7.26
C SER A 121 -21.43 -1.31 -6.46
N LYS A 122 -22.47 -2.14 -6.49
CA LYS A 122 -22.45 -3.47 -5.84
C LYS A 122 -21.36 -4.40 -6.40
N SER A 123 -20.81 -4.09 -7.57
CA SER A 123 -19.86 -4.93 -8.29
C SER A 123 -18.62 -4.19 -8.77
N SER A 124 -18.41 -2.92 -8.40
CA SER A 124 -17.23 -2.15 -8.79
C SER A 124 -16.70 -1.31 -7.65
N ALA A 125 -15.39 -1.29 -7.46
CA ALA A 125 -14.71 -0.38 -6.56
C ALA A 125 -13.27 -0.08 -7.02
N ALA A 126 -12.79 1.12 -6.70
CA ALA A 126 -11.37 1.44 -6.75
C ALA A 126 -10.69 0.89 -5.49
N LEU A 127 -9.57 0.20 -5.68
CA LEU A 127 -8.74 -0.38 -4.64
C LEU A 127 -7.39 0.31 -4.62
N LEU A 128 -6.92 0.66 -3.42
CA LEU A 128 -5.55 1.04 -3.16
C LEU A 128 -4.80 -0.16 -2.59
N PHE A 129 -3.71 -0.54 -3.25
CA PHE A 129 -2.78 -1.56 -2.78
C PHE A 129 -1.52 -0.89 -2.22
N GLU A 130 -1.09 -1.38 -1.07
CA GLU A 130 0.18 -1.02 -0.45
C GLU A 130 1.03 -2.28 -0.33
N MET A 131 2.01 -2.43 -1.21
CA MET A 131 2.96 -3.54 -1.17
C MET A 131 3.91 -3.34 -0.01
N THR A 132 4.02 -4.34 0.86
CA THR A 132 4.94 -4.31 2.01
C THR A 132 6.08 -5.30 1.84
N GLU A 133 5.87 -6.39 1.09
CA GLU A 133 6.88 -7.42 0.84
C GLU A 133 6.80 -7.91 -0.61
N THR A 134 7.96 -8.12 -1.21
CA THR A 134 8.08 -8.74 -2.54
C THR A 134 9.41 -9.48 -2.64
N ASN A 135 9.42 -10.62 -3.31
CA ASN A 135 10.65 -11.31 -3.72
C ASN A 135 10.81 -11.29 -5.26
N CYS A 136 10.07 -10.42 -5.93
CA CYS A 136 10.10 -10.27 -7.37
C CYS A 136 11.36 -9.53 -7.83
N ALA A 137 12.03 -10.09 -8.83
CA ALA A 137 13.22 -9.48 -9.42
C ALA A 137 12.92 -8.07 -9.98
N GLY A 138 13.72 -7.08 -9.58
CA GLY A 138 13.58 -5.70 -10.04
C GLY A 138 12.45 -4.90 -9.38
N ARG A 139 11.78 -5.43 -8.34
CA ARG A 139 10.76 -4.72 -7.58
C ARG A 139 11.19 -4.55 -6.14
N GLU A 140 10.98 -3.36 -5.58
CA GLU A 140 11.34 -3.05 -4.21
C GLU A 140 10.11 -2.52 -3.45
N ALA A 141 9.78 -3.17 -2.33
CA ALA A 141 8.80 -2.66 -1.37
C ALA A 141 9.45 -1.65 -0.42
N PRO A 142 8.71 -0.65 0.10
CA PRO A 142 7.28 -0.44 -0.09
C PRO A 142 6.95 0.37 -1.34
N PHE A 143 5.85 0.03 -2.01
CA PHE A 143 5.25 0.86 -3.05
C PHE A 143 3.73 0.73 -3.04
N ARG A 144 3.05 1.63 -3.77
CA ARG A 144 1.60 1.68 -3.84
C ARG A 144 1.14 1.71 -5.28
N PHE A 145 0.05 1.03 -5.57
CA PHE A 145 -0.62 1.09 -6.86
C PHE A 145 -2.13 1.02 -6.69
N ARG A 146 -2.85 1.35 -7.76
CA ARG A 146 -4.31 1.37 -7.77
C ARG A 146 -4.83 0.42 -8.83
N ALA A 147 -5.95 -0.21 -8.53
CA ALA A 147 -6.69 -0.97 -9.51
C ALA A 147 -8.20 -0.79 -9.28
N ARG A 148 -8.96 -0.90 -10.35
CA ARG A 148 -10.41 -1.09 -10.26
C ARG A 148 -10.71 -2.58 -10.22
N ALA A 149 -11.47 -3.00 -9.22
CA ALA A 149 -12.01 -4.34 -9.12
C ALA A 149 -13.46 -4.37 -9.61
N THR A 150 -13.75 -5.28 -10.54
CA THR A 150 -15.10 -5.56 -11.05
C THR A 150 -15.48 -7.01 -10.75
N LEU A 151 -16.61 -7.22 -10.09
CA LEU A 151 -17.16 -8.54 -9.79
C LEU A 151 -18.17 -8.94 -10.88
N SER A 152 -17.91 -10.05 -11.58
CA SER A 152 -18.81 -10.56 -12.63
C SER A 152 -18.97 -12.07 -12.49
N GLY A 153 -20.18 -12.55 -12.21
CA GLY A 153 -20.41 -13.96 -11.91
C GLY A 153 -19.55 -14.42 -10.74
N ASP A 154 -18.65 -15.37 -10.96
CA ASP A 154 -17.66 -15.88 -9.99
C ASP A 154 -16.25 -15.33 -10.20
N GLU A 155 -16.09 -14.37 -11.12
CA GLU A 155 -14.81 -13.79 -11.48
C GLU A 155 -14.57 -12.45 -10.76
N VAL A 156 -13.30 -12.18 -10.43
CA VAL A 156 -12.80 -10.87 -10.00
C VAL A 156 -11.88 -10.36 -11.10
N GLN A 157 -12.31 -9.31 -11.78
CA GLN A 157 -11.52 -8.65 -12.81
C GLN A 157 -10.84 -7.41 -12.22
N LEU A 158 -9.53 -7.31 -12.43
CA LEU A 158 -8.75 -6.15 -12.03
C LEU A 158 -8.22 -5.42 -13.26
N SER A 159 -8.32 -4.10 -13.24
CA SER A 159 -7.70 -3.23 -14.23
C SER A 159 -6.92 -2.15 -13.52
N HIS A 160 -5.66 -1.95 -13.91
CA HIS A 160 -4.83 -0.88 -13.37
C HIS A 160 -5.42 0.49 -13.73
N ILE A 161 -5.43 1.44 -12.80
CA ILE A 161 -6.01 2.79 -12.97
C ILE A 161 -5.07 3.90 -12.53
#